data_AF-A0A811TAA0-F1
#
_entry.id   AF-A0A811TAA0-F1
#
_cell.length_a   1.000
_cell.length_b   1.000
_cell.length_c   1.000
_cell.angle_alpha   90.00
_cell.angle_beta   90.00
_cell.angle_gamma   90.00
#
_symmetry.space_group_name_H-M   'P 1'
#
loop_
_entity.id
_entity.type
_entity.pdbx_description
1 polymer ?
#
loop_
_entity_poly.entity_id
_entity_poly.type
_entity_poly.pdbx_seq_one_letter_code
_entity_poly.pdbx_strand_id
1 'polypeptide(L)'
;MNERTERYRDKIHYIVHNVEFIRKDAESELELSGIFYGLHTAIEASMDVVAMLLKDMGEAGEDDYSNITRLTEIGIISVDLADRLRKCNGLSKLSCAQVQPC
;
A
#
# COMPACT_ATOMS: atom_id res chain seq x y z
N MET A 1 -1.42 20.31 15.82
CA MET A 1 -2.11 19.06 15.45
C MET A 1 -1.24 17.89 15.91
N ASN A 2 -1.78 16.69 16.10
CA ASN A 2 -0.98 15.53 16.54
C ASN A 2 -0.15 15.04 15.34
N GLU A 3 1.20 15.09 15.43
CA GLU A 3 2.15 14.66 14.38
C GLU A 3 1.79 13.27 13.81
N ARG A 4 1.22 12.40 14.64
CA ARG A 4 0.77 11.07 14.21
C ARG A 4 -0.38 11.13 13.21
N THR A 5 -1.39 11.97 13.47
CA THR A 5 -2.54 12.14 12.58
C THR A 5 -2.11 12.78 11.25
N GLU A 6 -1.12 13.66 11.28
CA GLU A 6 -0.52 14.23 10.07
C GLU A 6 0.16 13.14 9.24
N ARG A 7 0.93 12.24 9.86
CA ARG A 7 1.54 11.10 9.13
C ARG A 7 0.52 10.19 8.45
N TYR A 8 -0.60 9.88 9.11
CA TYR A 8 -1.68 9.12 8.46
C TYR A 8 -2.27 9.88 7.28
N ARG A 9 -2.56 11.17 7.49
CA ARG A 9 -3.11 12.04 6.45
C ARG A 9 -2.19 12.06 5.23
N ASP A 10 -0.89 12.30 5.44
CA ASP A 10 0.07 12.40 4.35
C ASP A 10 0.17 11.11 3.55
N LYS A 11 0.20 9.95 4.23
CA LYS A 11 0.21 8.65 3.54
C LYS A 11 -1.08 8.39 2.78
N ILE A 12 -2.24 8.66 3.38
CA ILE A 12 -3.53 8.47 2.71
C ILE A 12 -3.65 9.40 1.49
N HIS A 13 -3.24 10.67 1.62
CA HIS A 13 -3.21 11.60 0.49
C HIS A 13 -2.26 11.12 -0.61
N TYR A 14 -1.07 10.62 -0.25
CA TYR A 14 -0.14 10.06 -1.21
C TYR A 14 -0.72 8.85 -1.96
N ILE A 15 -1.38 7.92 -1.24
CA ILE A 15 -2.04 6.75 -1.83
C ILE A 15 -3.12 7.20 -2.82
N VAL A 16 -4.02 8.07 -2.39
CA VAL A 16 -5.13 8.57 -3.23
C VAL A 16 -4.58 9.28 -4.47
N HIS A 17 -3.61 10.17 -4.29
CA HIS A 17 -2.97 10.88 -5.39
C HIS A 17 -2.39 9.91 -6.43
N ASN A 18 -1.59 8.93 -6.02
CA ASN A 18 -0.99 7.99 -6.98
C ASN A 18 -2.03 7.11 -7.68
N VAL A 19 -3.10 6.70 -6.99
CA VAL A 19 -4.19 5.92 -7.60
C VAL A 19 -4.97 6.75 -8.62
N GLU A 20 -5.19 8.04 -8.37
CA GLU A 20 -5.85 8.96 -9.32
C GLU A 20 -5.02 9.19 -10.59
N PHE A 21 -3.70 9.07 -10.50
CA PHE A 21 -2.79 9.20 -11.65
C PHE A 21 -2.71 7.94 -12.51
N ILE A 22 -3.32 6.82 -12.09
CA ILE A 22 -3.35 5.58 -12.89
C ILE A 22 -4.25 5.80 -14.11
N ARG A 23 -3.63 5.86 -15.29
CA ARG A 23 -4.30 6.00 -16.58
C ARG A 23 -4.00 4.80 -17.48
N LYS A 24 -4.92 4.51 -18.42
CA LYS A 24 -4.84 3.31 -19.29
C LYS A 24 -4.26 3.59 -20.67
N ASP A 25 -4.01 4.85 -20.97
CA ASP A 25 -3.63 5.41 -22.27
C ASP A 25 -2.19 5.94 -22.23
N ALA A 26 -1.28 5.18 -21.63
CA ALA A 26 0.15 5.49 -21.68
C ALA A 26 0.63 5.45 -23.14
N GLU A 27 1.33 6.49 -23.57
CA GLU A 27 1.80 6.65 -24.96
C GLU A 27 3.25 6.19 -25.15
N SER A 28 3.96 5.92 -24.05
CA SER A 28 5.33 5.42 -24.08
C SER A 28 5.62 4.41 -22.97
N GLU A 29 6.68 3.62 -23.15
CA GLU A 29 7.19 2.71 -22.11
C GLU A 29 7.59 3.49 -20.84
N LEU A 30 8.15 4.70 -20.99
CA LEU A 30 8.52 5.55 -19.87
C LEU A 30 7.30 5.97 -19.04
N GLU A 31 6.23 6.38 -19.70
CA GLU A 31 4.96 6.72 -19.02
C GLU A 31 4.37 5.49 -18.33
N LEU A 32 4.37 4.34 -19.00
CA LEU A 32 3.88 3.09 -18.43
C LEU A 32 4.67 2.70 -17.18
N SER A 33 6.01 2.78 -17.23
CA SER A 33 6.88 2.55 -16.06
C SER A 33 6.56 3.51 -14.92
N GLY A 34 6.32 4.79 -15.21
CA GLY A 34 5.94 5.80 -14.20
C GLY A 34 4.61 5.47 -13.52
N ILE A 35 3.60 5.04 -14.29
CA ILE A 35 2.29 4.62 -13.76
C ILE A 35 2.44 3.40 -12.85
N PHE A 36 3.19 2.38 -13.29
CA PHE A 36 3.44 1.19 -12.46
C PHE A 36 4.24 1.51 -11.20
N TYR A 37 5.20 2.43 -11.29
CA TYR A 37 5.94 2.89 -10.12
C TYR A 37 5.03 3.59 -9.12
N GLY A 38 4.17 4.53 -9.58
CA GLY A 38 3.20 5.18 -8.71
C GLY A 38 2.22 4.20 -8.05
N LEU A 39 1.75 3.19 -8.78
CA LEU A 39 0.95 2.11 -8.20
C LEU A 39 1.73 1.32 -7.14
N HIS A 40 3.00 0.97 -7.43
CA HIS A 40 3.85 0.23 -6.51
C HIS A 40 4.03 0.99 -5.19
N THR A 41 4.41 2.27 -5.26
CA THR A 41 4.62 3.09 -4.05
C THR A 41 3.33 3.38 -3.29
N ALA A 42 2.17 3.43 -3.98
CA ALA A 42 0.87 3.52 -3.33
C ALA A 42 0.54 2.25 -2.52
N ILE A 43 0.90 1.07 -3.04
CA ILE A 43 0.73 -0.21 -2.33
C ILE A 43 1.63 -0.25 -1.09
N GLU A 44 2.91 0.12 -1.22
CA GLU A 44 3.84 0.22 -0.09
C GLU A 44 3.32 1.19 0.99
N ALA A 45 2.89 2.38 0.58
CA ALA A 45 2.31 3.35 1.50
C ALA A 45 1.05 2.83 2.21
N SER A 46 0.26 1.98 1.54
CA SER A 46 -0.91 1.32 2.15
C SER A 46 -0.50 0.30 3.22
N MET A 47 0.58 -0.45 2.98
CA MET A 47 1.13 -1.40 3.98
C MET A 47 1.73 -0.65 5.17
N ASP A 48 2.37 0.49 4.94
CA ASP A 48 2.85 1.35 6.03
C ASP A 48 1.70 1.86 6.91
N VAL A 49 0.55 2.22 6.34
CA VAL A 49 -0.64 2.61 7.11
C VAL A 49 -1.14 1.44 7.97
N VAL A 50 -1.13 0.22 7.43
CA VAL A 50 -1.47 -1.00 8.19
C VAL A 50 -0.53 -1.20 9.37
N ALA A 51 0.79 -1.10 9.15
CA ALA A 51 1.79 -1.24 10.20
C ALA A 51 1.69 -0.12 11.25
N MET A 52 1.44 1.12 10.82
CA MET A 52 1.20 2.25 11.73
C MET A 52 -0.02 2.00 12.60
N LEU A 53 -1.12 1.51 12.01
CA LEU A 53 -2.36 1.24 12.73
C LEU A 53 -2.15 0.14 13.77
N LEU A 54 -1.47 -0.93 13.39
CA LEU A 54 -1.16 -2.03 14.30
C LEU A 54 -0.30 -1.56 15.49
N LYS A 55 0.72 -0.75 15.22
CA LYS A 55 1.57 -0.15 16.27
C LYS A 55 0.78 0.74 17.21
N ASP A 56 -0.16 1.52 16.69
CA ASP A 56 -1.00 2.40 17.52
C ASP A 56 -1.98 1.63 18.41
N MET A 57 -2.28 0.37 18.06
CA MET A 57 -3.06 -0.55 18.89
C MET A 57 -2.21 -1.26 19.97
N GLY A 58 -0.89 -0.96 20.04
CA GLY A 58 0.03 -1.57 20.99
C GLY A 58 0.53 -2.96 20.58
N GLU A 59 0.29 -3.36 19.33
CA GLU A 59 0.71 -4.64 18.77
C GLU A 59 2.08 -4.51 18.10
N ALA A 60 2.85 -5.60 18.07
CA ALA A 60 4.13 -5.64 17.38
C ALA A 60 3.90 -5.78 15.87
N GLY A 61 4.56 -4.94 15.07
CA GLY A 61 4.59 -5.09 13.62
C GLY A 61 5.55 -6.20 13.21
N GLU A 62 5.07 -7.10 12.35
CA GLU A 62 5.87 -8.11 11.67
C GLU A 62 5.89 -7.79 10.16
N ASP A 63 5.63 -8.76 9.29
CA ASP A 63 5.43 -8.54 7.86
C ASP A 63 4.00 -8.12 7.51
N ASP A 64 3.78 -7.61 6.30
CA ASP A 64 2.49 -7.10 5.84
C ASP A 64 1.34 -8.12 5.93
N TYR A 65 1.58 -9.40 5.61
CA TYR A 65 0.52 -10.42 5.64
C TYR A 65 0.09 -10.70 7.08
N SER A 66 1.05 -10.81 7.98
CA SER A 66 0.83 -10.98 9.42
C SER A 66 0.12 -9.76 10.01
N ASN A 67 0.54 -8.55 9.63
CA ASN A 67 -0.06 -7.30 10.09
C ASN A 67 -1.53 -7.17 9.65
N ILE A 68 -1.84 -7.45 8.38
CA ILE A 68 -3.22 -7.44 7.86
C ILE A 68 -4.08 -8.47 8.60
N THR A 69 -3.54 -9.68 8.81
CA THR A 69 -4.26 -10.76 9.49
C THR A 69 -4.59 -10.35 10.93
N ARG A 70 -3.61 -9.79 11.65
CA ARG A 70 -3.80 -9.33 13.03
C ARG A 70 -4.88 -8.26 13.12
N LEU A 71 -4.85 -7.24 12.25
CA LEU A 71 -5.89 -6.20 12.20
C LEU A 71 -7.30 -6.75 11.90
N THR A 72 -7.37 -7.82 11.12
CA THR A 72 -8.64 -8.52 10.81
C THR A 72 -9.15 -9.27 12.03
N GLU A 73 -8.29 -10.00 12.73
CA GLU A 73 -8.64 -10.77 13.93
C GLU A 73 -9.16 -9.88 15.06
N ILE A 74 -8.55 -8.71 15.26
CA ILE A 74 -8.99 -7.73 16.27
C ILE A 74 -10.17 -6.86 15.80
N GLY A 75 -10.70 -7.08 14.59
CA GLY A 75 -11.89 -6.42 14.08
C GLY A 75 -11.72 -4.97 13.64
N ILE A 76 -10.48 -4.52 13.42
CA ILE A 76 -10.19 -3.14 12.99
C ILE A 76 -10.42 -2.95 11.48
N ILE A 77 -10.17 -3.98 10.68
CA ILE A 77 -10.49 -4.02 9.26
C ILE A 77 -11.42 -5.19 8.93
N SER A 78 -12.23 -5.03 7.89
CA SER A 78 -13.09 -6.10 7.39
C SER A 78 -12.29 -7.16 6.65
N VAL A 79 -12.83 -8.38 6.57
CA VAL A 79 -12.25 -9.47 5.78
C VAL A 79 -12.11 -9.09 4.29
N ASP A 80 -13.10 -8.39 3.73
CA ASP A 80 -13.02 -7.90 2.33
C ASP A 80 -11.87 -6.91 2.13
N LEU A 81 -11.66 -5.97 3.05
CA LEU A 81 -10.54 -5.04 2.98
C LEU A 81 -9.20 -5.77 3.13
N ALA A 82 -9.11 -6.71 4.06
CA ALA A 82 -7.93 -7.53 4.26
C ALA A 82 -7.55 -8.30 2.99
N ASP A 83 -8.53 -8.91 2.33
CA ASP A 83 -8.30 -9.67 1.09
C ASP A 83 -7.86 -8.76 -0.06
N ARG A 84 -8.40 -7.54 -0.16
CA ARG A 84 -7.93 -6.55 -1.14
C ARG A 84 -6.50 -6.10 -0.86
N LEU A 85 -6.15 -5.83 0.38
CA LEU A 85 -4.80 -5.43 0.78
C LEU A 85 -3.78 -6.55 0.49
N ARG A 86 -4.11 -7.81 0.79
CA ARG A 86 -3.27 -8.97 0.46
C ARG A 86 -3.06 -9.11 -1.06
N LYS A 87 -4.13 -8.96 -1.85
CA LYS A 87 -4.04 -8.99 -3.32
C LYS A 87 -3.12 -7.88 -3.84
N CYS A 88 -3.28 -6.65 -3.34
CA CYS A 88 -2.40 -5.53 -3.69
C CYS A 88 -0.94 -5.82 -3.33
N ASN A 89 -0.66 -6.32 -2.12
CA ASN A 89 0.69 -6.68 -1.72
C ASN A 89 1.27 -7.86 -2.53
N GLY A 90 0.42 -8.74 -3.08
CA GLY A 90 0.84 -9.75 -4.04
C GLY A 90 1.27 -9.16 -5.38
N LEU A 91 0.60 -8.10 -5.85
CA LEU A 91 0.91 -7.43 -7.11
C LEU A 91 2.25 -6.71 -7.10
N SER A 92 2.63 -6.09 -5.97
CA SER A 92 3.94 -5.42 -5.83
C SER A 92 5.12 -6.40 -5.92
N LYS A 93 4.95 -7.64 -5.46
CA LYS A 93 5.98 -8.71 -5.62
C LYS A 93 6.15 -9.15 -7.07
N LEU A 94 5.07 -9.11 -7.87
CA LEU A 94 5.13 -9.42 -9.29
C LEU A 94 5.74 -8.28 -10.12
N SER A 95 5.55 -7.01 -9.71
CA SER A 95 6.14 -5.88 -10.43
C SER A 95 7.67 -5.83 -10.35
N CYS A 96 8.29 -6.31 -9.26
CA CYS A 96 9.75 -6.44 -9.18
C CYS A 96 10.33 -7.43 -10.22
N ALA A 97 9.58 -8.46 -10.61
CA ALA A 97 10.04 -9.43 -11.61
C ALA A 97 10.07 -8.87 -13.06
N GLN A 98 9.49 -7.69 -13.29
CA GLN A 98 9.46 -7.04 -14.61
C GLN A 98 10.34 -5.78 -14.72
N VAL A 99 11.06 -5.41 -13.65
CA VAL A 99 11.82 -4.14 -13.58
C VAL A 99 13.32 -4.35 -13.30
N GLN A 100 13.83 -5.58 -13.31
CA GLN A 100 15.28 -5.81 -13.42
C GLN A 100 15.68 -6.07 -14.87
N PRO A 101 16.17 -5.08 -15.63
CA PRO A 101 17.18 -5.37 -16.62
C PRO A 101 18.46 -5.72 -15.85
N CYS A 102 18.99 -6.92 -16.12
CA CYS A 102 20.39 -7.23 -15.82
C CYS A 102 21.32 -6.21 -16.47
#